data_AF-A0A2V8I1F9-F1
#
_entry.id   AF-A0A2V8I1F9-F1
#
_cell.length_a   1.000
_cell.length_b   1.000
_cell.length_c   1.000
_cell.angle_alpha   90.00
_cell.angle_beta   90.00
_cell.angle_gamma   90.00
#
_symmetry.space_group_name_H-M   'P 1'
#
loop_
_entity.id
_entity.type
_entity.pdbx_description
1 polymer ?
#
loop_
_entity_poly.entity_id
_entity_poly.type
_entity_poly.pdbx_seq_one_letter_code
_entity_poly.pdbx_strand_id
1 'polypeptide(L)' 'WHPQTLLAYAMNGEDLPAPHGAPVRLRVARQLGYKSIKYLARITVTDTLKNIGKGWGSYSPEIGYSWYAGI' A
#
# COMPACT_ATOMS: atom_id res chain seq x y z
N TRP A 1 -0.21 7.63 15.65
CA TRP A 1 -0.09 6.17 15.81
C TRP A 1 -1.27 5.52 15.09
N HIS A 2 -1.03 4.58 14.16
CA HIS A 2 -2.08 3.92 13.36
C HIS A 2 -1.81 2.40 13.37
N PRO A 3 -2.18 1.69 14.45
CA PRO A 3 -1.82 0.28 14.64
C PRO A 3 -2.44 -0.66 13.58
N GLN A 4 -3.40 -0.17 12.80
CA GLN A 4 -4.12 -0.97 11.82
C GLN A 4 -3.41 -1.12 10.46
N THR A 5 -2.26 -0.46 10.25
CA THR A 5 -1.48 -0.62 9.01
C THR A 5 -0.49 -1.77 9.18
N LEU A 6 -0.60 -2.78 8.32
CA LEU A 6 0.07 -4.06 8.51
C LEU A 6 0.86 -4.46 7.27
N LEU A 7 1.99 -5.13 7.49
CA LEU A 7 2.60 -5.99 6.49
C LEU A 7 2.06 -7.40 6.69
N ALA A 8 1.19 -7.83 5.79
CA ALA A 8 0.53 -9.13 5.85
C ALA A 8 1.32 -10.15 5.04
N TYR A 9 1.74 -11.24 5.69
CA TYR A 9 2.36 -12.42 5.08
C TYR A 9 1.45 -13.66 5.12
N ALA A 10 0.30 -13.57 5.81
CA ALA A 10 -0.68 -14.63 5.95
C ALA A 10 -2.11 -14.08 5.75
N MET A 11 -3.03 -14.96 5.35
CA MET A 11 -4.46 -14.67 5.20
C MET A 11 -5.29 -15.88 5.61
N ASN A 12 -6.28 -15.67 6.49
CA ASN A 12 -7.19 -16.72 6.98
C ASN A 12 -6.50 -17.92 7.64
N GLY A 13 -5.40 -17.69 8.35
CA GLY A 13 -4.65 -18.74 9.06
C GLY A 13 -3.59 -19.46 8.20
N GLU A 14 -3.54 -19.18 6.90
CA GLU A 14 -2.60 -19.79 5.95
C GLU A 14 -1.65 -18.74 5.36
N ASP A 15 -0.59 -19.20 4.68
CA ASP A 15 0.30 -18.32 3.91
C ASP A 15 -0.48 -17.48 2.89
N LEU A 16 -0.04 -16.23 2.68
CA LEU A 16 -0.71 -15.32 1.75
C LEU A 16 -0.70 -15.93 0.33
N PRO A 17 -1.86 -16.16 -0.32
CA PRO A 17 -1.87 -16.71 -1.67
C PRO A 17 -1.36 -15.71 -2.71
N ALA A 18 -0.74 -16.20 -3.79
CA ALA A 18 -0.19 -15.34 -4.85
C ALA A 18 -1.20 -14.32 -5.41
N PRO A 19 -2.46 -14.67 -5.75
CA PRO A 19 -3.44 -13.70 -6.22
C PRO A 19 -3.75 -12.57 -5.23
N HIS A 20 -3.48 -12.78 -3.93
CA HIS A 20 -3.69 -11.81 -2.86
C HIS A 20 -2.45 -10.98 -2.53
N GLY A 21 -1.31 -11.23 -3.17
CA GLY A 21 -0.11 -10.40 -3.08
C GLY A 21 1.08 -11.04 -2.37
N ALA A 22 1.15 -12.37 -2.32
CA ALA A 22 2.30 -13.10 -1.76
C ALA A 22 3.66 -12.62 -2.30
N PRO A 23 4.75 -12.73 -1.55
CA PRO A 23 4.82 -13.24 -0.18
C PRO A 23 4.34 -12.24 0.87
N VAL A 24 4.35 -10.93 0.55
CA VAL A 24 3.98 -9.87 1.48
C VAL A 24 3.17 -8.80 0.79
N ARG A 25 2.13 -8.33 1.49
CA ARG A 25 1.25 -7.24 1.08
C ARG A 25 1.17 -6.15 2.15
N LEU A 26 1.12 -4.89 1.71
CA LEU A 26 0.70 -3.79 2.56
C LEU A 26 -0.83 -3.81 2.71
N ARG A 27 -1.32 -3.79 3.95
CA ARG A 27 -2.74 -3.64 4.27
C ARG A 27 -2.97 -2.34 5.03
N VAL A 28 -3.79 -1.48 4.46
CA VAL A 28 -4.24 -0.22 5.10
C VAL A 28 -5.75 -0.34 5.31
N ALA A 29 -6.15 -0.84 6.48
CA ALA A 29 -7.52 -1.33 6.71
C ALA A 29 -8.60 -0.26 6.50
N ARG A 30 -8.32 1.01 6.80
CA ARG A 30 -9.29 2.11 6.68
C ARG A 30 -9.33 2.78 5.30
N GLN A 31 -8.51 2.32 4.35
CA GLN A 31 -8.46 2.87 2.99
C GLN A 31 -8.96 1.88 1.94
N LEU A 32 -9.37 2.40 0.79
CA LEU A 32 -9.80 1.64 -0.37
C LEU A 32 -8.72 0.66 -0.84
N GLY A 33 -9.15 -0.44 -1.45
CA GLY A 33 -8.30 -1.59 -1.75
C GLY A 33 -7.04 -1.27 -2.57
N TYR A 34 -7.08 -0.26 -3.44
CA TYR A 34 -5.93 0.15 -4.26
C TYR A 34 -4.78 0.78 -3.44
N LYS A 35 -5.04 1.20 -2.19
CA LYS A 35 -4.01 1.64 -1.25
C LYS A 35 -3.34 0.49 -0.50
N SER A 36 -3.88 -0.73 -0.62
CA SER A 36 -3.30 -1.95 -0.05
C SER A 36 -2.46 -2.69 -1.09
N ILE A 37 -1.17 -2.34 -1.20
CA ILE A 37 -0.24 -2.78 -2.26
C ILE A 37 0.10 -4.29 -2.16
N LYS A 38 -0.19 -5.03 -3.23
CA LYS A 38 0.24 -6.43 -3.42
C LYS A 38 1.70 -6.52 -3.85
N TYR A 39 2.37 -7.65 -3.59
CA TYR A 39 3.74 -7.93 -4.05
C TYR A 39 4.74 -6.88 -3.57
N LEU A 40 4.69 -6.55 -2.28
CA LEU A 40 5.50 -5.47 -1.72
C LEU A 40 6.99 -5.83 -1.79
N ALA A 41 7.74 -5.07 -2.59
CA ALA A 41 9.17 -5.30 -2.81
C ALA A 41 10.07 -4.25 -2.13
N ARG A 42 9.57 -3.03 -1.90
CA ARG A 42 10.37 -1.93 -1.36
C ARG A 42 9.49 -0.94 -0.59
N ILE A 43 10.02 -0.45 0.53
CA ILE A 43 9.50 0.71 1.26
C ILE A 43 10.59 1.77 1.26
N THR A 44 10.25 2.98 0.85
CA THR A 44 11.13 4.14 0.92
C THR A 44 10.54 5.12 1.92
N VAL A 45 11.33 5.49 2.93
CA VAL A 45 10.98 6.55 3.88
C VAL A 45 11.59 7.85 3.38
N THR A 46 10.78 8.88 3.23
CA THR A 46 11.21 10.21 2.78
C THR A 46 10.38 11.28 3.46
N ASP A 47 10.94 12.47 3.58
CA ASP A 47 10.31 13.69 4.05
C ASP A 47 9.54 14.43 2.94
N THR A 48 9.75 14.09 1.66
CA THR A 48 9.05 14.74 0.53
C THR A 48 8.74 13.80 -0.63
N LEU A 49 7.50 13.90 -1.14
CA LEU A 49 7.06 13.17 -2.33
C LEU A 49 7.42 13.89 -3.64
N LYS A 50 7.84 15.17 -3.57
CA LYS A 50 8.15 16.00 -4.75
C LYS A 50 9.20 15.37 -5.67
N ASN A 51 10.08 14.53 -5.10
CA ASN A 51 11.17 13.88 -5.82
C ASN A 51 10.80 12.47 -6.33
N ILE A 52 9.55 12.03 -6.18
CA ILE A 52 9.10 10.68 -6.57
C ILE A 52 7.99 10.79 -7.62
N GLY A 53 8.21 10.18 -8.78
CA GLY A 53 7.28 10.24 -9.91
C GLY A 53 7.12 11.67 -10.41
N LYS A 54 5.88 12.11 -10.64
CA LYS A 54 5.53 13.50 -10.98
C LYS A 54 5.33 14.39 -9.75
N GLY A 55 5.95 14.03 -8.62
CA GLY A 55 5.83 14.74 -7.35
C GLY A 55 4.64 14.31 -6.47
N TRP A 56 3.94 13.24 -6.86
CA TRP A 56 2.76 12.70 -6.16
C TRP A 56 3.03 11.38 -5.44
N GLY A 57 4.27 10.90 -5.44
CA GLY A 57 4.70 9.74 -4.65
C GLY A 57 4.31 8.37 -5.21
N SER A 58 3.38 8.27 -6.17
CA SER A 58 3.01 7.03 -6.84
C SER A 58 2.17 7.31 -8.10
N TYR A 59 2.03 6.31 -8.98
CA TYR A 59 1.27 6.46 -10.23
C TYR A 59 -0.24 6.71 -10.03
N SER A 60 -0.89 6.08 -9.05
CA SER A 60 -2.33 6.24 -8.82
C SER A 60 -2.79 7.71 -8.64
N PRO A 61 -2.19 8.53 -7.76
CA PRO A 61 -2.53 9.94 -7.65
C PRO A 61 -2.16 10.77 -8.88
N GLU A 62 -1.14 10.38 -9.65
CA GLU A 62 -0.78 11.09 -10.90
C GLU A 62 -1.86 10.99 -11.98
N ILE A 63 -2.69 9.95 -11.93
CA ILE A 63 -3.80 9.76 -12.88
C ILE A 63 -5.17 10.08 -12.24
N GLY A 64 -5.19 10.79 -11.11
CA GLY A 64 -6.41 11.34 -10.52
C GLY A 64 -7.06 10.52 -9.40
N TYR A 65 -6.46 9.41 -8.95
CA TYR A 65 -6.97 8.73 -7.75
C TYR A 65 -6.62 9.52 -6.50
N SER A 66 -7.52 9.58 -5.53
CA SER A 66 -7.28 10.35 -4.31
C SER A 66 -6.02 9.88 -3.56
N TRP A 67 -5.25 10.85 -3.06
CA TRP A 67 -4.11 10.59 -2.18
C TRP A 67 -4.56 9.91 -0.87
N TYR A 68 -5.67 10.38 -0.30
CA TYR A 68 -6.31 9.81 0.89
C TYR A 68 -7.71 9.31 0.51
N ALA A 69 -7.90 7.99 0.52
CA ALA A 69 -9.14 7.39 0.08
C ALA A 69 -9.64 6.38 1.10
N GLY A 70 -10.24 6.90 2.18
CA GLY A 70 -10.68 6.11 3.31
C GLY A 70 -11.49 6.93 4.31
N ILE A 71 -11.93 6.27 5.37
CA ILE A 71 -12.58 6.87 6.55
C ILE A 71 -11.56 7.00 7.69
#